data_AF-A0A7C2AL96-F1
#
_entry.id   AF-A0A7C2AL96-F1
#
_cell.length_a   1.000
_cell.length_b   1.000
_cell.length_c   1.000
_cell.angle_alpha   90.00
_cell.angle_beta   90.00
_cell.angle_gamma   90.00
#
_symmetry.space_group_name_H-M   'P 1'
#
loop_
_entity.id
_entity.type
_entity.pdbx_description
1 polymer ?
#
loop_
_entity_poly.entity_id
_entity_poly.type
_entity_poly.pdbx_seq_one_letter_code
_entity_poly.pdbx_strand_id
1 'polypeptide(L)'
;MAVHRRRAVPEGEASDRALLPVFAPRLPFGDPVRLLLDRALRDVLPEPDRLDRGLDTIDHGAVLPDLPDRALPRLRPRLSAATPDDVPRERRDARSQDDYEVPRALRRRRIRRRGDPHPSRPLHPGDDGRAARHPVRDRDLVREGRCAAPGPWPRRGRVSAAERSRLVSLVAVGDELLAGLHPDLNSPELARRLLELGFETRSVRVVGDEEQAIASAIDRALDESSLVIVTGGLGPTLDDLTRHGAAAALGRGLVRDEEAVVELERWFAGRGRPMPEANLRQALLPEGAVAIRNRVGTAPGFRALRGDSVLVVLPGPPAEMRVVFHEEVAPWLLETGRALPVPGERRFHLFGLSESLFAERVGSWMDRDEDPRMGCSVKKGVLSVVLRALPGEGSAERLARREAEFRAAFAEWIFSEESPDLERALGRALIERGITVSLAESCTGGLVASLLTRVPGISAVFPGGVVSYADAVKRDELGVPADLLATHGAVSGEVAEAMALGAARRFGTRLAISVTGIAGPDGGSTEKPVGLVWIGSALDGKAESTERRFPPGERNWIRTLSARAALFEGLRRLERRAKTEPSSPPPH
;
A
#
# COMPACT_ATOMS: atom_id res chain seq x y z
N MET A 1 30.02 9.78 59.93
CA MET A 1 30.57 9.21 61.19
C MET A 1 29.45 8.51 61.94
N ALA A 2 29.80 7.37 62.56
CA ALA A 2 29.09 6.67 63.63
C ALA A 2 27.80 5.88 63.29
N VAL A 3 28.06 4.58 63.08
CA VAL A 3 27.22 3.39 63.29
C VAL A 3 26.75 3.27 64.74
N HIS A 4 25.50 2.84 64.98
CA HIS A 4 25.10 1.98 66.12
C HIS A 4 23.83 1.19 65.73
N ARG A 5 23.85 -0.12 65.44
CA ARG A 5 24.08 -1.37 66.23
C ARG A 5 22.93 -1.78 67.20
N ARG A 6 22.49 -3.04 66.97
CA ARG A 6 21.87 -4.05 67.89
C ARG A 6 20.36 -3.92 68.11
N ARG A 7 19.54 -4.98 68.27
CA ARG A 7 19.65 -6.47 68.42
C ARG A 7 18.20 -7.00 68.24
N ALA A 8 17.93 -8.03 67.44
CA ALA A 8 17.79 -9.47 67.76
C ALA A 8 16.40 -9.97 68.26
N VAL A 9 15.68 -10.74 67.40
CA VAL A 9 15.00 -12.10 67.50
C VAL A 9 14.04 -12.38 68.71
N PRO A 10 12.97 -13.26 68.72
CA PRO A 10 12.57 -14.39 67.82
C PRO A 10 11.07 -14.55 67.40
N GLU A 11 10.90 -15.43 66.40
CA GLU A 11 9.91 -16.53 66.15
C GLU A 11 8.47 -16.51 66.70
N GLY A 12 7.50 -16.90 65.85
CA GLY A 12 6.17 -17.37 66.26
C GLY A 12 5.09 -17.43 65.17
N GLU A 13 4.86 -18.65 64.67
CA GLU A 13 3.72 -19.28 63.97
C GLU A 13 2.41 -18.55 63.54
N ALA A 14 1.96 -18.96 62.35
CA ALA A 14 0.62 -19.39 61.92
C ALA A 14 -0.58 -18.42 61.70
N SER A 15 -1.10 -18.54 60.46
CA SER A 15 -2.49 -18.56 59.99
C SER A 15 -3.40 -17.32 60.01
N ASP A 16 -3.94 -17.09 58.81
CA ASP A 16 -5.28 -16.62 58.43
C ASP A 16 -5.68 -15.13 58.44
N ARG A 17 -6.07 -14.70 57.23
CA ARG A 17 -7.09 -13.73 56.83
C ARG A 17 -7.30 -12.47 57.70
N ALA A 18 -6.97 -11.30 57.15
CA ALA A 18 -7.95 -10.23 56.88
C ALA A 18 -7.33 -8.99 56.20
N LEU A 19 -8.13 -8.44 55.30
CA LEU A 19 -8.13 -7.14 54.61
C LEU A 19 -7.52 -5.94 55.36
N LEU A 20 -6.83 -5.06 54.61
CA LEU A 20 -7.04 -3.61 54.41
C LEU A 20 -5.72 -2.96 53.87
N PRO A 21 -5.68 -1.68 53.45
CA PRO A 21 -6.06 -1.14 52.14
C PRO A 21 -4.83 -0.52 51.42
N VAL A 22 -4.65 -0.72 50.11
CA VAL A 22 -3.56 -0.03 49.39
C VAL A 22 -4.07 1.26 48.76
N PHE A 23 -3.68 2.36 49.41
CA PHE A 23 -3.67 3.72 48.90
C PHE A 23 -3.09 3.78 47.48
N ALA A 24 -3.84 4.34 46.54
CA ALA A 24 -3.33 4.74 45.23
C ALA A 24 -2.56 6.07 45.37
N PRO A 25 -1.28 6.16 44.95
CA PRO A 25 -0.66 7.44 44.72
C PRO A 25 -1.10 7.97 43.34
N ARG A 26 -1.75 9.14 43.34
CA ARG A 26 -1.96 9.95 42.13
C ARG A 26 -0.59 10.39 41.60
N LEU A 27 -0.22 9.96 40.40
CA LEU A 27 0.86 10.55 39.61
C LEU A 27 0.27 11.54 38.60
N PRO A 28 0.80 12.76 38.47
CA PRO A 28 0.31 13.77 37.54
C PRO A 28 1.15 13.75 36.26
N PHE A 29 0.79 12.96 35.25
CA PHE A 29 1.32 13.11 33.89
C PHE A 29 0.24 12.74 32.88
N GLY A 30 0.02 13.62 31.89
CA GLY A 30 -1.07 13.54 30.92
C GLY A 30 -1.05 12.24 30.10
N ASP A 31 -2.24 11.69 29.89
CA ASP A 31 -2.52 10.44 29.18
C ASP A 31 -1.82 10.35 27.80
N PRO A 32 -0.84 9.45 27.62
CA PRO A 32 -0.32 9.09 26.29
C PRO A 32 -1.38 8.41 25.43
N VAL A 33 -2.38 7.78 26.06
CA VAL A 33 -3.50 7.08 25.42
C VAL A 33 -4.35 8.05 24.60
N ARG A 34 -4.55 9.28 25.09
CA ARG A 34 -5.39 10.29 24.42
C ARG A 34 -4.72 10.89 23.18
N LEU A 35 -3.38 11.03 23.20
CA LEU A 35 -2.60 11.59 22.09
C LEU A 35 -2.52 10.66 20.86
N LEU A 36 -2.51 9.34 21.07
CA LEU A 36 -2.58 8.36 19.98
C LEU A 36 -3.99 8.30 19.36
N LEU A 37 -5.05 8.43 20.17
CA LEU A 37 -6.43 8.50 19.71
C LEU A 37 -6.75 9.80 18.95
N ASP A 38 -6.30 10.96 19.43
CA ASP A 38 -6.56 12.27 18.80
C ASP A 38 -5.89 12.44 17.42
N ARG A 39 -4.83 11.67 17.14
CA ARG A 39 -4.19 11.65 15.81
C ARG A 39 -4.95 10.78 14.81
N ALA A 40 -5.66 9.75 15.27
CA ALA A 40 -6.48 8.88 14.42
C ALA A 40 -7.87 9.48 14.13
N LEU A 41 -8.42 10.30 15.04
CA LEU A 41 -9.74 10.93 14.88
C LEU A 41 -9.77 12.03 13.80
N ARG A 42 -8.65 12.75 13.58
CA ARG A 42 -8.58 13.82 12.57
C ARG A 42 -8.68 13.33 11.12
N ASP A 43 -8.40 12.06 10.87
CA ASP A 43 -8.41 11.50 9.51
C ASP A 43 -9.74 10.82 9.15
N VAL A 44 -10.73 10.75 10.06
CA VAL A 44 -11.95 9.95 9.87
C VAL A 44 -13.26 10.73 10.03
N LEU A 45 -13.27 11.92 10.66
CA LEU A 45 -14.51 12.69 10.87
C LEU A 45 -14.34 14.15 10.40
N PRO A 46 -15.22 14.70 9.54
CA PRO A 46 -15.35 16.15 9.45
C PRO A 46 -15.89 16.69 10.79
N GLU A 47 -15.23 17.71 11.33
CA GLU A 47 -15.64 18.43 12.56
C GLU A 47 -17.12 18.84 12.49
N PRO A 48 -17.97 18.45 13.47
CA PRO A 48 -19.30 18.99 13.59
C PRO A 48 -19.24 20.21 14.51
N ASP A 49 -19.20 21.42 13.94
CA ASP A 49 -19.80 22.61 14.54
C ASP A 49 -19.75 23.82 13.60
N ARG A 50 -20.89 24.09 12.96
CA ARG A 50 -21.41 25.44 12.62
C ARG A 50 -22.76 25.32 11.91
N LEU A 51 -23.75 24.76 12.59
CA LEU A 51 -25.15 24.89 12.20
C LEU A 51 -26.02 24.87 13.46
N ASP A 52 -26.07 26.01 14.16
CA ASP A 52 -27.35 26.47 14.71
C ASP A 52 -27.27 27.95 15.13
N ARG A 53 -27.81 28.85 14.29
CA ARG A 53 -28.50 30.08 14.71
C ARG A 53 -29.40 30.56 13.56
N GLY A 54 -30.68 30.20 13.67
CA GLY A 54 -31.81 31.03 13.29
C GLY A 54 -32.23 30.98 11.82
N LEU A 55 -33.38 30.39 11.55
CA LEU A 55 -34.64 31.14 11.43
C LEU A 55 -35.79 30.19 11.08
N ASP A 56 -36.79 30.20 11.96
CA ASP A 56 -38.13 29.67 11.75
C ASP A 56 -38.89 30.48 10.67
N THR A 57 -39.82 29.78 9.99
CA THR A 57 -40.91 30.29 9.11
C THR A 57 -40.45 30.97 7.79
N ILE A 58 -40.98 30.65 6.61
CA ILE A 58 -42.37 30.80 6.15
C ILE A 58 -42.66 29.92 4.92
N ASP A 59 -43.91 29.48 4.91
CA ASP A 59 -44.85 28.95 3.91
C ASP A 59 -44.67 29.20 2.38
N HIS A 60 -45.45 28.40 1.64
CA HIS A 60 -45.56 28.17 0.21
C HIS A 60 -45.74 29.38 -0.74
N GLY A 61 -45.10 29.28 -1.92
CA GLY A 61 -45.69 29.60 -3.23
C GLY A 61 -45.85 31.08 -3.64
N ALA A 62 -44.98 31.58 -4.52
CA ALA A 62 -45.32 32.59 -5.52
C ALA A 62 -44.19 32.82 -6.56
N VAL A 63 -44.57 32.72 -7.84
CA VAL A 63 -44.28 33.65 -8.96
C VAL A 63 -42.82 34.10 -9.21
N LEU A 64 -42.26 33.61 -10.32
CA LEU A 64 -41.11 34.20 -11.03
C LEU A 64 -41.50 35.57 -11.63
N PRO A 65 -40.71 36.64 -11.41
CA PRO A 65 -40.77 37.82 -12.26
C PRO A 65 -39.69 37.79 -13.35
N ASP A 66 -40.11 38.17 -14.55
CA ASP A 66 -39.28 38.47 -15.73
C ASP A 66 -38.11 39.40 -15.41
N LEU A 67 -36.93 39.10 -15.99
CA LEU A 67 -35.81 40.03 -16.08
C LEU A 67 -35.55 40.42 -17.55
N PRO A 68 -35.28 41.70 -17.84
CA PRO A 68 -35.27 42.22 -19.21
C PRO A 68 -33.94 41.99 -19.93
N ASP A 69 -34.11 41.75 -21.23
CA ASP A 69 -33.13 41.59 -22.28
C ASP A 69 -32.31 42.88 -22.49
N ARG A 70 -30.97 42.84 -22.33
CA ARG A 70 -30.06 43.81 -22.96
C ARG A 70 -28.58 43.35 -23.01
N ALA A 71 -28.17 43.10 -24.26
CA ALA A 71 -26.88 43.44 -24.88
C ALA A 71 -25.60 42.66 -24.47
N LEU A 72 -25.31 41.60 -25.23
CA LEU A 72 -23.95 41.11 -25.49
C LEU A 72 -23.63 41.23 -26.99
N PRO A 73 -22.46 41.77 -27.40
CA PRO A 73 -22.13 41.98 -28.80
C PRO A 73 -21.71 40.68 -29.50
N ARG A 74 -22.32 40.43 -30.67
CA ARG A 74 -22.06 39.29 -31.55
C ARG A 74 -20.76 39.49 -32.34
N LEU A 75 -19.76 38.63 -32.13
CA LEU A 75 -18.66 38.41 -33.07
C LEU A 75 -18.91 37.10 -33.83
N ARG A 76 -19.21 37.21 -35.13
CA ARG A 76 -19.30 36.07 -36.07
C ARG A 76 -17.90 35.76 -36.62
N PRO A 77 -17.47 34.49 -36.72
CA PRO A 77 -16.40 34.11 -37.63
C PRO A 77 -16.97 33.93 -39.05
N ARG A 78 -16.29 34.53 -40.03
CA ARG A 78 -16.48 34.28 -41.46
C ARG A 78 -15.88 32.91 -41.80
N LEU A 79 -16.71 31.96 -42.21
CA LEU A 79 -16.26 30.77 -42.93
C LEU A 79 -16.32 31.06 -44.44
N SER A 80 -15.16 31.10 -45.08
CA SER A 80 -15.01 31.13 -46.53
C SER A 80 -15.19 29.70 -47.06
N ALA A 81 -16.07 29.54 -48.04
CA ALA A 81 -16.29 28.28 -48.75
C ALA A 81 -15.04 27.92 -49.56
N ALA A 82 -14.60 26.66 -49.46
CA ALA A 82 -13.67 26.03 -50.38
C ALA A 82 -14.45 24.97 -51.19
N THR A 83 -14.30 25.01 -52.50
CA THR A 83 -14.93 24.13 -53.50
C THR A 83 -14.28 22.74 -53.52
N PRO A 84 -15.01 21.69 -53.94
CA PRO A 84 -14.53 20.31 -53.92
C PRO A 84 -13.69 20.01 -55.16
N ASP A 85 -12.39 20.33 -55.16
CA ASP A 85 -11.47 19.79 -56.19
C ASP A 85 -9.98 19.64 -55.78
N ASP A 86 -9.58 19.89 -54.53
CA ASP A 86 -8.16 19.78 -54.11
C ASP A 86 -7.89 18.65 -53.09
N VAL A 87 -8.09 17.39 -53.48
CA VAL A 87 -7.55 16.23 -52.73
C VAL A 87 -7.01 15.16 -53.70
N PRO A 88 -5.69 14.88 -53.68
CA PRO A 88 -5.14 13.74 -54.41
C PRO A 88 -5.61 12.40 -53.83
N ARG A 89 -6.03 11.49 -54.73
CA ARG A 89 -6.42 10.10 -54.46
C ARG A 89 -5.19 9.20 -54.26
N GLU A 90 -5.45 8.06 -53.61
CA GLU A 90 -4.63 6.85 -53.38
C GLU A 90 -4.03 6.75 -51.96
N ARG A 91 -4.20 5.67 -51.17
CA ARG A 91 -4.75 4.32 -51.37
C ARG A 91 -5.38 3.81 -50.06
N ARG A 92 -6.49 3.08 -50.22
CA ARG A 92 -7.16 2.31 -49.17
C ARG A 92 -6.35 1.05 -48.86
N ASP A 93 -6.24 0.67 -47.58
CA ASP A 93 -6.57 -0.68 -47.15
C ASP A 93 -6.74 -0.80 -45.62
N ALA A 94 -7.71 -1.64 -45.28
CA ALA A 94 -8.01 -2.32 -44.02
C ALA A 94 -8.30 -1.52 -42.74
N ARG A 95 -9.61 -1.43 -42.45
CA ARG A 95 -10.16 -1.34 -41.09
C ARG A 95 -10.06 -2.73 -40.44
N SER A 96 -9.66 -2.79 -39.16
CA SER A 96 -10.25 -3.74 -38.22
C SER A 96 -10.41 -3.05 -36.85
N GLN A 97 -11.68 -2.85 -36.49
CA GLN A 97 -12.11 -2.84 -35.11
C GLN A 97 -11.89 -4.27 -34.59
N ASP A 98 -11.30 -4.44 -33.42
CA ASP A 98 -11.46 -5.67 -32.67
C ASP A 98 -11.75 -5.34 -31.21
N ASP A 99 -13.00 -5.65 -30.87
CA ASP A 99 -13.57 -5.69 -29.55
C ASP A 99 -12.91 -6.81 -28.71
N TYR A 100 -13.00 -6.64 -27.40
CA TYR A 100 -12.63 -7.63 -26.39
C TYR A 100 -13.38 -8.95 -26.57
N GLU A 101 -12.67 -10.06 -26.83
CA GLU A 101 -13.17 -11.42 -26.62
C GLU A 101 -12.27 -12.23 -25.66
N VAL A 102 -12.92 -12.77 -24.62
CA VAL A 102 -12.39 -13.70 -23.62
C VAL A 102 -12.46 -15.13 -24.18
N PRO A 103 -11.40 -15.95 -24.15
CA PRO A 103 -11.49 -17.33 -24.65
C PRO A 103 -12.30 -18.25 -23.72
N ARG A 104 -13.51 -18.62 -24.14
CA ARG A 104 -14.26 -19.80 -23.63
C ARG A 104 -13.94 -21.02 -24.49
N ALA A 105 -13.25 -22.01 -23.94
CA ALA A 105 -13.14 -23.35 -24.51
C ALA A 105 -13.48 -24.43 -23.48
N LEU A 106 -14.77 -24.75 -23.35
CA LEU A 106 -15.26 -26.01 -22.79
C LEU A 106 -16.43 -26.50 -23.65
N ARG A 107 -16.16 -27.39 -24.61
CA ARG A 107 -17.22 -28.16 -25.26
C ARG A 107 -17.41 -29.49 -24.54
N ARG A 108 -18.58 -29.58 -23.92
CA ARG A 108 -19.19 -30.78 -23.33
C ARG A 108 -19.29 -31.91 -24.36
N ARG A 109 -18.84 -33.13 -24.00
CA ARG A 109 -19.41 -34.40 -24.48
C ARG A 109 -20.05 -35.12 -23.30
N ARG A 110 -21.35 -35.41 -23.39
CA ARG A 110 -22.12 -36.16 -22.38
C ARG A 110 -21.97 -37.68 -22.59
N ILE A 111 -21.37 -38.33 -21.59
CA ILE A 111 -21.80 -39.51 -20.81
C ILE A 111 -22.55 -40.66 -21.51
N ARG A 112 -22.01 -41.88 -21.37
CA ARG A 112 -22.77 -43.12 -21.03
C ARG A 112 -22.01 -43.93 -19.95
N ARG A 113 -22.76 -44.47 -18.98
CA ARG A 113 -22.35 -45.29 -17.81
C ARG A 113 -22.45 -46.80 -18.09
N ARG A 114 -21.80 -47.57 -17.18
CA ARG A 114 -21.82 -49.04 -16.88
C ARG A 114 -20.48 -49.68 -17.27
N GLY A 115 -19.77 -50.49 -16.47
CA GLY A 115 -19.98 -51.23 -15.21
C GLY A 115 -19.06 -52.47 -15.31
N ASP A 116 -18.25 -52.75 -14.28
CA ASP A 116 -17.28 -53.88 -14.18
C ASP A 116 -17.93 -55.29 -14.30
N PRO A 117 -17.22 -56.47 -14.32
CA PRO A 117 -15.78 -56.77 -14.07
C PRO A 117 -15.07 -57.80 -15.02
N HIS A 118 -13.73 -57.96 -14.83
CA HIS A 118 -12.75 -59.07 -15.06
C HIS A 118 -13.10 -60.35 -15.90
N PRO A 119 -12.14 -61.14 -16.50
CA PRO A 119 -10.87 -61.62 -15.89
C PRO A 119 -9.62 -61.94 -16.81
N SER A 120 -8.46 -62.03 -16.15
CA SER A 120 -7.33 -63.02 -16.21
C SER A 120 -6.77 -63.69 -17.50
N ARG A 121 -5.41 -63.59 -17.62
CA ARG A 121 -4.40 -64.66 -17.93
C ARG A 121 -4.10 -65.07 -19.43
N PRO A 122 -2.99 -65.77 -19.77
CA PRO A 122 -1.57 -65.32 -19.82
C PRO A 122 -0.77 -65.87 -21.07
N LEU A 123 0.58 -65.69 -21.06
CA LEU A 123 1.67 -66.52 -21.68
C LEU A 123 2.45 -65.99 -22.92
N HIS A 124 3.74 -65.71 -22.64
CA HIS A 124 5.02 -65.85 -23.37
C HIS A 124 5.17 -66.98 -24.42
N PRO A 125 6.34 -67.22 -25.08
CA PRO A 125 7.51 -66.37 -25.44
C PRO A 125 8.11 -66.67 -26.86
N GLY A 126 9.19 -65.98 -27.22
CA GLY A 126 10.25 -66.48 -28.13
C GLY A 126 10.17 -65.96 -29.57
N ASP A 127 11.24 -65.80 -30.33
CA ASP A 127 12.68 -65.85 -30.07
C ASP A 127 13.37 -65.26 -31.32
N ASP A 128 14.65 -64.97 -31.20
CA ASP A 128 15.65 -64.96 -32.28
C ASP A 128 15.68 -63.86 -33.37
N GLY A 129 16.73 -63.03 -33.27
CA GLY A 129 17.91 -63.32 -34.10
C GLY A 129 18.34 -62.28 -35.15
N ARG A 130 19.43 -61.55 -34.82
CA ARG A 130 20.66 -61.25 -35.62
C ARG A 130 20.49 -60.58 -37.02
N ALA A 131 21.34 -59.69 -37.52
CA ALA A 131 22.58 -59.03 -37.09
C ALA A 131 22.97 -57.99 -38.17
N ALA A 132 23.66 -56.91 -37.79
CA ALA A 132 24.78 -56.34 -38.56
C ALA A 132 25.60 -55.40 -37.67
N ARG A 133 26.90 -55.67 -37.58
CA ARG A 133 27.95 -54.94 -36.82
C ARG A 133 28.73 -54.04 -37.79
N HIS A 134 29.16 -52.83 -37.40
CA HIS A 134 30.55 -52.45 -37.03
C HIS A 134 30.67 -50.89 -37.04
N PRO A 135 31.74 -50.22 -36.52
CA PRO A 135 32.25 -50.21 -35.14
C PRO A 135 32.67 -48.82 -34.59
N VAL A 136 32.32 -48.56 -33.33
CA VAL A 136 33.18 -48.18 -32.17
C VAL A 136 34.30 -47.12 -32.32
N ARG A 137 34.16 -46.03 -31.53
CA ARG A 137 35.05 -45.53 -30.44
C ARG A 137 34.26 -44.43 -29.68
N ASP A 138 33.67 -44.63 -28.49
CA ASP A 138 34.22 -44.91 -27.15
C ASP A 138 35.16 -43.75 -26.71
N ARG A 139 34.94 -42.98 -25.62
CA ARG A 139 34.56 -43.37 -24.25
C ARG A 139 34.12 -42.18 -23.36
N ASP A 140 33.20 -42.51 -22.45
CA ASP A 140 33.12 -42.19 -21.02
C ASP A 140 32.91 -40.74 -20.54
N LEU A 141 31.69 -40.44 -20.06
CA LEU A 141 31.35 -40.39 -18.62
C LEU A 141 29.92 -39.82 -18.42
N VAL A 142 28.90 -40.68 -18.52
CA VAL A 142 27.59 -40.42 -17.89
C VAL A 142 27.45 -41.40 -16.74
N ARG A 143 27.75 -40.90 -15.54
CA ARG A 143 27.57 -41.64 -14.29
C ARG A 143 26.14 -41.40 -13.79
N GLU A 144 25.52 -42.51 -13.39
CA GLU A 144 24.21 -42.61 -12.77
C GLU A 144 23.94 -41.51 -11.72
N GLY A 145 22.94 -40.68 -11.98
CA GLY A 145 22.29 -39.83 -10.97
C GLY A 145 20.85 -40.28 -10.81
N ARG A 146 20.60 -41.25 -9.92
CA ARG A 146 19.25 -41.51 -9.40
C ARG A 146 18.72 -40.19 -8.84
N CYS A 147 17.64 -39.67 -9.42
CA CYS A 147 16.90 -38.56 -8.84
C CYS A 147 16.44 -38.99 -7.44
N ALA A 148 17.09 -38.46 -6.40
CA ALA A 148 16.62 -38.57 -5.04
C ALA A 148 15.25 -37.90 -4.96
N ALA A 149 14.28 -38.60 -4.38
CA ALA A 149 13.01 -38.00 -4.00
C ALA A 149 13.29 -36.74 -3.15
N PRO A 150 12.52 -35.64 -3.32
CA PRO A 150 12.71 -34.46 -2.49
C PRO A 150 12.54 -34.88 -1.03
N GLY A 151 13.59 -34.69 -0.23
CA GLY A 151 13.56 -34.94 1.21
C GLY A 151 12.43 -34.13 1.86
N PRO A 152 11.94 -34.57 3.03
CA PRO A 152 10.94 -33.81 3.77
C PRO A 152 11.41 -32.37 3.97
N TRP A 153 10.54 -31.41 3.64
CA TRP A 153 10.75 -29.99 3.90
C TRP A 153 11.27 -29.81 5.33
N PRO A 154 12.30 -28.99 5.56
CA PRO A 154 12.82 -28.77 6.90
C PRO A 154 11.65 -28.32 7.78
N ARG A 155 11.35 -29.11 8.81
CA ARG A 155 10.40 -28.70 9.85
C ARG A 155 10.94 -27.39 10.41
N ARG A 156 10.24 -26.29 10.15
CA ARG A 156 10.57 -24.96 10.67
C ARG A 156 10.84 -25.09 12.17
N GLY A 157 11.94 -24.49 12.63
CA GLY A 157 12.32 -24.47 14.03
C GLY A 157 11.15 -24.02 14.91
N ARG A 158 11.07 -24.56 16.13
CA ARG A 158 10.06 -24.17 17.10
C ARG A 158 10.23 -22.67 17.38
N VAL A 159 9.25 -21.87 16.99
CA VAL A 159 9.13 -20.46 17.38
C VAL A 159 9.15 -20.42 18.91
N SER A 160 10.00 -19.57 19.50
CA SER A 160 10.08 -19.44 20.94
C SER A 160 8.73 -19.00 21.53
N ALA A 161 8.49 -19.26 22.82
CA ALA A 161 7.24 -18.84 23.47
C ALA A 161 7.05 -17.31 23.43
N ALA A 162 8.15 -16.56 23.55
CA ALA A 162 8.15 -15.10 23.45
C ALA A 162 7.80 -14.61 22.03
N GLU A 163 8.32 -15.24 20.98
CA GLU A 163 7.98 -14.90 19.60
C GLU A 163 6.53 -15.25 19.26
N ARG A 164 6.01 -16.39 19.74
CA ARG A 164 4.60 -16.78 19.54
C ARG A 164 3.62 -15.79 20.15
N SER A 165 3.99 -15.12 21.26
CA SER A 165 3.14 -14.11 21.91
C SER A 165 2.87 -12.86 21.06
N ARG A 166 3.65 -12.64 19.99
CA ARG A 166 3.53 -11.47 19.11
C ARG A 166 2.95 -11.78 17.74
N LEU A 167 2.73 -13.06 17.43
CA LEU A 167 2.19 -13.48 16.14
C LEU A 167 0.67 -13.40 16.14
N VAL A 168 0.13 -12.76 15.10
CA VAL A 168 -1.31 -12.73 14.81
C VAL A 168 -1.61 -13.43 13.48
N SER A 169 -2.69 -14.20 13.45
CA SER A 169 -3.22 -14.76 12.21
C SER A 169 -4.59 -14.17 11.91
N LEU A 170 -4.81 -13.81 10.64
CA LEU A 170 -6.07 -13.24 10.16
C LEU A 170 -6.83 -14.25 9.32
N VAL A 171 -8.14 -14.35 9.52
CA VAL A 171 -9.03 -15.17 8.71
C VAL A 171 -10.19 -14.31 8.20
N ALA A 172 -10.26 -14.10 6.90
CA ALA A 172 -11.39 -13.45 6.26
C ALA A 172 -12.38 -14.50 5.75
N VAL A 173 -13.64 -14.37 6.10
CA VAL A 173 -14.73 -15.27 5.71
C VAL A 173 -15.63 -14.56 4.70
N GLY A 174 -15.84 -15.20 3.55
CA GLY A 174 -16.76 -14.72 2.52
C GLY A 174 -16.52 -15.38 1.17
N ASP A 175 -17.54 -16.01 0.60
CA ASP A 175 -17.50 -16.60 -0.74
C ASP A 175 -17.23 -15.55 -1.83
N GLU A 176 -17.69 -14.31 -1.64
CA GLU A 176 -17.45 -13.18 -2.55
C GLU A 176 -15.98 -12.76 -2.59
N LEU A 177 -15.24 -12.96 -1.48
CA LEU A 177 -13.80 -12.75 -1.41
C LEU A 177 -13.05 -13.83 -2.18
N LEU A 178 -13.46 -15.10 -2.02
CA LEU A 178 -12.89 -16.21 -2.78
C LEU A 178 -13.18 -16.12 -4.29
N ALA A 179 -14.36 -15.63 -4.65
CA ALA A 179 -14.76 -15.40 -6.04
C ALA A 179 -14.08 -14.16 -6.66
N GLY A 180 -13.39 -13.34 -5.87
CA GLY A 180 -12.76 -12.10 -6.33
C GLY A 180 -13.75 -11.01 -6.76
N LEU A 181 -15.01 -11.12 -6.33
CA LEU A 181 -16.04 -10.10 -6.61
C LEU A 181 -15.78 -8.84 -5.80
N HIS A 182 -15.29 -9.01 -4.57
CA HIS A 182 -14.86 -7.92 -3.71
C HIS A 182 -13.42 -8.18 -3.24
N PRO A 183 -12.53 -7.18 -3.29
CA PRO A 183 -11.22 -7.31 -2.67
C PRO A 183 -11.36 -7.35 -1.15
N ASP A 184 -10.54 -8.16 -0.48
CA ASP A 184 -10.41 -8.11 0.98
C ASP A 184 -9.79 -6.76 1.40
N LEU A 185 -10.59 -5.93 2.06
CA LEU A 185 -10.17 -4.65 2.63
C LEU A 185 -9.88 -4.73 4.13
N ASN A 186 -10.29 -5.81 4.81
CA ASN A 186 -10.20 -5.94 6.25
C ASN A 186 -8.83 -6.43 6.69
N SER A 187 -8.32 -7.51 6.09
CA SER A 187 -7.05 -8.08 6.53
C SER A 187 -5.87 -7.12 6.37
N PRO A 188 -5.73 -6.36 5.26
CA PRO A 188 -4.65 -5.38 5.14
C PRO A 188 -4.73 -4.25 6.18
N GLU A 189 -5.93 -3.76 6.48
CA GLU A 189 -6.14 -2.71 7.49
C GLU A 189 -5.83 -3.24 8.89
N LEU A 190 -6.34 -4.42 9.25
CA LEU A 190 -6.05 -5.08 10.53
C LEU A 190 -4.55 -5.35 10.70
N ALA A 191 -3.88 -5.90 9.68
CA ALA A 191 -2.45 -6.17 9.72
C ALA A 191 -1.65 -4.90 10.03
N ARG A 192 -2.00 -3.77 9.39
CA ARG A 192 -1.35 -2.47 9.65
C ARG A 192 -1.57 -1.99 11.08
N ARG A 193 -2.81 -2.03 11.57
CA ARG A 193 -3.16 -1.59 12.93
C ARG A 193 -2.54 -2.46 14.01
N LEU A 194 -2.55 -3.77 13.82
CA LEU A 194 -1.95 -4.73 14.75
C LEU A 194 -0.43 -4.57 14.80
N LEU A 195 0.20 -4.21 13.68
CA LEU A 195 1.63 -3.90 13.64
C LEU A 195 1.95 -2.65 14.49
N GLU A 196 1.08 -1.63 14.53
CA GLU A 196 1.20 -0.47 15.44
C GLU A 196 1.12 -0.90 16.92
N LEU A 197 0.34 -1.93 17.21
CA LEU A 197 0.19 -2.54 18.55
C LEU A 197 1.29 -3.55 18.91
N GLY A 198 2.28 -3.76 18.04
CA GLY A 198 3.42 -4.65 18.28
C GLY A 198 3.23 -6.10 17.84
N PHE A 199 2.16 -6.42 17.10
CA PHE A 199 1.94 -7.76 16.54
C PHE A 199 2.52 -7.89 15.13
N GLU A 200 3.10 -9.05 14.82
CA GLU A 200 3.50 -9.42 13.47
C GLU A 200 2.46 -10.35 12.84
N THR A 201 1.96 -10.00 11.66
CA THR A 201 1.00 -10.85 10.95
C THR A 201 1.70 -12.08 10.39
N ARG A 202 1.37 -13.25 10.95
CA ARG A 202 1.93 -14.55 10.57
C ARG A 202 1.30 -15.11 9.30
N SER A 203 -0.01 -14.93 9.16
CA SER A 203 -0.77 -15.42 8.02
C SER A 203 -2.07 -14.65 7.84
N VAL A 204 -2.52 -14.59 6.58
CA VAL A 204 -3.87 -14.17 6.20
C VAL A 204 -4.47 -15.33 5.41
N ARG A 205 -5.68 -15.77 5.77
CA ARG A 205 -6.41 -16.84 5.07
C ARG A 205 -7.78 -16.31 4.69
N VAL A 206 -8.17 -16.50 3.42
CA VAL A 206 -9.54 -16.28 2.97
C VAL A 206 -10.22 -17.64 2.88
N VAL A 207 -11.41 -17.77 3.44
CA VAL A 207 -12.21 -19.00 3.42
C VAL A 207 -13.65 -18.71 3.04
N GLY A 208 -14.33 -19.71 2.49
CA GLY A 208 -15.73 -19.60 2.11
C GLY A 208 -16.66 -19.73 3.31
N ASP A 209 -17.94 -19.52 3.06
CA ASP A 209 -19.03 -19.54 4.03
C ASP A 209 -19.47 -20.98 4.38
N GLU A 210 -18.48 -21.83 4.71
CA GLU A 210 -18.67 -23.21 5.13
C GLU A 210 -18.14 -23.43 6.53
N GLU A 211 -18.99 -23.93 7.44
CA GLU A 211 -18.64 -24.13 8.86
C GLU A 211 -17.33 -24.89 9.06
N GLN A 212 -17.14 -26.01 8.34
CA GLN A 212 -15.95 -26.85 8.46
C GLN A 212 -14.68 -26.13 7.95
N ALA A 213 -14.80 -25.32 6.90
CA ALA A 213 -13.69 -24.55 6.34
C ALA A 213 -13.25 -23.47 7.33
N ILE A 214 -14.21 -22.75 7.92
CA ILE A 214 -13.99 -21.74 8.94
C ILE A 214 -13.34 -22.38 10.18
N ALA A 215 -13.91 -23.48 10.69
CA ALA A 215 -13.39 -24.17 11.87
C ALA A 215 -11.94 -24.63 11.68
N SER A 216 -11.65 -25.26 10.54
CA SER A 216 -10.30 -25.76 10.22
C SER A 216 -9.29 -24.62 10.07
N ALA A 217 -9.70 -23.46 9.53
CA ALA A 217 -8.84 -22.30 9.40
C ALA A 217 -8.55 -21.63 10.75
N ILE A 218 -9.56 -21.52 11.62
CA ILE A 218 -9.41 -21.00 12.98
C ILE A 218 -8.52 -21.92 13.83
N ASP A 219 -8.75 -23.23 13.80
CA ASP A 219 -7.97 -24.22 14.54
C ASP A 219 -6.48 -24.14 14.17
N ARG A 220 -6.18 -24.16 12.86
CA ARG A 220 -4.82 -24.00 12.34
C ARG A 220 -4.20 -22.64 12.68
N ALA A 221 -4.99 -21.57 12.74
CA ALA A 221 -4.50 -20.26 13.13
C ALA A 221 -4.16 -20.18 14.62
N LEU A 222 -4.97 -20.83 15.48
CA LEU A 222 -4.76 -20.88 16.93
C LEU A 222 -3.51 -21.69 17.31
N ASP A 223 -3.12 -22.66 16.50
CA ASP A 223 -1.88 -23.43 16.67
C ASP A 223 -0.61 -22.64 16.29
N GLU A 224 -0.75 -21.66 15.40
CA GLU A 224 0.39 -20.91 14.83
C GLU A 224 0.57 -19.52 15.44
N SER A 225 -0.40 -19.01 16.21
CA SER A 225 -0.45 -17.62 16.68
C SER A 225 -1.14 -17.51 18.04
N SER A 226 -0.70 -16.54 18.85
CA SER A 226 -1.32 -16.25 20.16
C SER A 226 -2.57 -15.36 20.04
N LEU A 227 -2.72 -14.66 18.91
CA LEU A 227 -3.91 -13.91 18.55
C LEU A 227 -4.41 -14.37 17.18
N VAL A 228 -5.72 -14.62 17.08
CA VAL A 228 -6.40 -14.92 15.83
C VAL A 228 -7.55 -13.93 15.69
N ILE A 229 -7.59 -13.20 14.57
CA ILE A 229 -8.71 -12.31 14.26
C ILE A 229 -9.43 -12.84 13.03
N VAL A 230 -10.73 -13.05 13.17
CA VAL A 230 -11.64 -13.49 12.10
C VAL A 230 -12.56 -12.33 11.73
N THR A 231 -12.81 -12.11 10.45
CA THR A 231 -13.76 -11.08 9.97
C THR A 231 -14.75 -11.69 8.98
N GLY A 232 -16.03 -11.31 9.07
CA GLY A 232 -17.08 -11.80 8.15
C GLY A 232 -17.96 -12.89 8.77
N GLY A 233 -19.04 -13.24 8.06
CA GLY A 233 -19.98 -14.32 8.43
C GLY A 233 -20.69 -14.15 9.80
N LEU A 234 -20.93 -12.90 10.21
CA LEU A 234 -21.65 -12.54 11.45
C LEU A 234 -23.04 -11.92 11.21
N GLY A 235 -23.52 -11.85 9.97
CA GLY A 235 -24.87 -11.38 9.70
C GLY A 235 -25.96 -12.34 10.24
N PRO A 236 -27.23 -12.06 9.88
CA PRO A 236 -28.39 -12.85 10.26
C PRO A 236 -28.74 -13.97 9.27
N THR A 237 -28.02 -14.12 8.15
CA THR A 237 -28.39 -15.07 7.09
C THR A 237 -27.88 -16.48 7.40
N LEU A 238 -28.30 -17.47 6.60
CA LEU A 238 -27.99 -18.89 6.88
C LEU A 238 -26.54 -19.27 6.55
N ASP A 239 -25.93 -18.53 5.64
CA ASP A 239 -24.53 -18.58 5.24
C ASP A 239 -23.60 -17.89 6.26
N ASP A 240 -24.12 -17.11 7.22
CA ASP A 240 -23.34 -16.54 8.31
C ASP A 240 -22.93 -17.60 9.37
N LEU A 241 -21.98 -18.45 9.01
CA LEU A 241 -21.56 -19.61 9.77
C LEU A 241 -20.33 -19.38 10.66
N THR A 242 -19.79 -18.16 10.73
CA THR A 242 -18.54 -17.90 11.46
C THR A 242 -18.64 -18.20 12.96
N ARG A 243 -19.80 -17.95 13.59
CA ARG A 243 -20.06 -18.33 14.99
C ARG A 243 -19.98 -19.84 15.19
N HIS A 244 -20.58 -20.60 14.27
CA HIS A 244 -20.61 -22.07 14.31
C HIS A 244 -19.19 -22.63 14.12
N GLY A 245 -18.46 -22.12 13.11
CA GLY A 245 -17.08 -22.52 12.86
C GLY A 245 -16.14 -22.18 14.03
N ALA A 246 -16.32 -21.02 14.66
CA ALA A 246 -15.59 -20.64 15.87
C ALA A 246 -15.90 -21.55 17.05
N ALA A 247 -17.18 -21.88 17.28
CA ALA A 247 -17.60 -22.81 18.34
C ALA A 247 -16.99 -24.20 18.14
N ALA A 248 -17.04 -24.72 16.91
CA ALA A 248 -16.43 -25.99 16.52
C ALA A 248 -14.90 -26.00 16.76
N ALA A 249 -14.19 -24.94 16.34
CA ALA A 249 -12.74 -24.82 16.54
C ALA A 249 -12.32 -24.69 18.02
N LEU A 250 -13.22 -24.19 18.88
CA LEU A 250 -13.01 -24.11 20.31
C LEU A 250 -13.45 -25.38 21.06
N GLY A 251 -14.16 -26.30 20.39
CA GLY A 251 -14.78 -27.46 21.02
C GLY A 251 -15.90 -27.10 22.00
N ARG A 252 -16.68 -26.05 21.71
CA ARG A 252 -17.74 -25.51 22.58
C ARG A 252 -19.10 -25.46 21.88
N GLY A 253 -20.17 -25.46 22.67
CA GLY A 253 -21.52 -25.20 22.17
C GLY A 253 -21.77 -23.72 21.91
N LEU A 254 -22.87 -23.40 21.20
CA LEU A 254 -23.38 -22.03 21.09
C LEU A 254 -24.45 -21.78 22.15
N VAL A 255 -24.34 -20.65 22.85
CA VAL A 255 -25.32 -20.17 23.83
C VAL A 255 -25.81 -18.80 23.41
N ARG A 256 -27.07 -18.49 23.75
CA ARG A 256 -27.62 -17.15 23.52
C ARG A 256 -27.10 -16.20 24.59
N ASP A 257 -26.59 -15.06 24.14
CA ASP A 257 -26.22 -13.95 24.99
C ASP A 257 -27.41 -12.99 25.11
N GLU A 258 -28.04 -12.96 26.28
CA GLU A 258 -29.24 -12.17 26.52
C GLU A 258 -28.96 -10.65 26.50
N GLU A 259 -27.74 -10.21 26.84
CA GLU A 259 -27.37 -8.80 26.72
C GLU A 259 -27.30 -8.35 25.26
N ALA A 260 -26.72 -9.18 24.39
CA ALA A 260 -26.68 -8.96 22.94
C ALA A 260 -28.08 -8.93 22.33
N VAL A 261 -29.02 -9.76 22.83
CA VAL A 261 -30.43 -9.69 22.42
C VAL A 261 -31.03 -8.33 22.78
N VAL A 262 -30.83 -7.87 24.01
CA VAL A 262 -31.34 -6.56 24.46
C VAL A 262 -30.73 -5.41 23.64
N GLU A 263 -29.45 -5.49 23.29
CA GLU A 263 -28.80 -4.49 22.42
C GLU A 263 -29.38 -4.50 21.00
N LEU A 264 -29.61 -5.68 20.43
CA LEU A 264 -30.30 -5.84 19.14
C LEU A 264 -31.70 -5.24 19.16
N GLU A 265 -32.51 -5.54 20.18
CA GLU A 265 -33.86 -5.00 20.33
C GLU A 265 -33.84 -3.47 20.38
N ARG A 266 -32.92 -2.88 21.16
CA ARG A 266 -32.72 -1.42 21.21
C ARG A 266 -32.30 -0.84 19.86
N TRP A 267 -31.44 -1.54 19.12
CA TRP A 267 -30.97 -1.10 17.80
C TRP A 267 -32.11 -0.97 16.78
N PHE A 268 -33.04 -1.94 16.78
CA PHE A 268 -34.21 -1.95 15.92
C PHE A 268 -35.26 -0.94 16.40
N ALA A 269 -35.52 -0.87 17.71
CA ALA A 269 -36.46 0.06 18.32
C ALA A 269 -36.06 1.54 18.06
N GLY A 270 -34.77 1.87 18.19
CA GLY A 270 -34.24 3.21 17.88
C GLY A 270 -34.41 3.65 16.43
N ARG A 271 -34.73 2.71 15.52
CA ARG A 271 -35.05 2.96 14.11
C ARG A 271 -36.54 2.83 13.79
N GLY A 272 -37.39 2.69 14.81
CA GLY A 272 -38.83 2.54 14.66
C GLY A 272 -39.23 1.25 13.93
N ARG A 273 -38.42 0.19 14.00
CA ARG A 273 -38.68 -1.09 13.31
C ARG A 273 -38.75 -2.24 14.32
N PRO A 274 -39.65 -3.23 14.13
CA PRO A 274 -39.58 -4.47 14.89
C PRO A 274 -38.36 -5.29 14.46
N MET A 275 -37.73 -5.99 15.40
CA MET A 275 -36.61 -6.88 15.12
C MET A 275 -37.10 -8.18 14.45
N PRO A 276 -36.57 -8.56 13.27
CA PRO A 276 -36.83 -9.87 12.68
C PRO A 276 -36.25 -11.02 13.52
N GLU A 277 -36.93 -12.17 13.56
CA GLU A 277 -36.49 -13.34 14.33
C GLU A 277 -35.11 -13.88 13.89
N ALA A 278 -34.80 -13.78 12.59
CA ALA A 278 -33.49 -14.20 12.06
C ALA A 278 -32.31 -13.49 12.73
N ASN A 279 -32.50 -12.24 13.21
CA ASN A 279 -31.47 -11.48 13.90
C ASN A 279 -31.12 -12.05 15.27
N LEU A 280 -31.99 -12.85 15.91
CA LEU A 280 -31.66 -13.52 17.17
C LEU A 280 -30.48 -14.49 17.04
N ARG A 281 -30.22 -15.00 15.83
CA ARG A 281 -29.02 -15.81 15.54
C ARG A 281 -27.74 -15.02 15.76
N GLN A 282 -27.81 -13.69 15.65
CA GLN A 282 -26.65 -12.82 15.84
C GLN A 282 -26.16 -12.76 17.28
N ALA A 283 -27.04 -13.08 18.25
CA ALA A 283 -26.75 -13.16 19.68
C ALA A 283 -26.28 -14.55 20.13
N LEU A 284 -26.05 -15.50 19.21
CA LEU A 284 -25.45 -16.80 19.55
C LEU A 284 -23.94 -16.65 19.62
N LEU A 285 -23.35 -16.99 20.76
CA LEU A 285 -21.90 -16.94 20.99
C LEU A 285 -21.38 -18.30 21.45
N PRO A 286 -20.12 -18.68 21.16
CA PRO A 286 -19.53 -19.85 21.77
C PRO A 286 -19.56 -19.77 23.30
N GLU A 287 -19.79 -20.88 23.98
CA GLU A 287 -19.85 -20.92 25.43
C GLU A 287 -18.58 -20.31 26.08
N GLY A 288 -18.77 -19.41 27.05
CA GLY A 288 -17.67 -18.70 27.69
C GLY A 288 -16.93 -17.68 26.80
N ALA A 289 -17.45 -17.35 25.61
CA ALA A 289 -17.01 -16.18 24.86
C ALA A 289 -17.56 -14.90 25.51
N VAL A 290 -16.83 -13.80 25.32
CA VAL A 290 -17.24 -12.46 25.77
C VAL A 290 -17.66 -11.67 24.54
N ALA A 291 -18.88 -11.13 24.55
CA ALA A 291 -19.38 -10.27 23.49
C ALA A 291 -18.51 -9.03 23.31
N ILE A 292 -18.34 -8.59 22.07
CA ILE A 292 -17.71 -7.32 21.69
C ILE A 292 -18.80 -6.47 21.05
N ARG A 293 -19.06 -5.31 21.64
CA ARG A 293 -20.14 -4.42 21.22
C ARG A 293 -19.89 -3.90 19.80
N ASN A 294 -20.97 -3.83 19.02
CA ASN A 294 -20.98 -3.20 17.71
C ASN A 294 -22.01 -2.07 17.69
N ARG A 295 -21.57 -0.84 17.96
CA ARG A 295 -22.47 0.33 17.98
C ARG A 295 -22.84 0.87 16.59
N VAL A 296 -22.30 0.31 15.51
CA VAL A 296 -22.54 0.76 14.14
C VAL A 296 -23.23 -0.29 13.27
N GLY A 297 -23.52 -1.47 13.82
CA GLY A 297 -24.22 -2.56 13.16
C GLY A 297 -25.01 -3.43 14.14
N THR A 298 -25.70 -4.45 13.63
CA THR A 298 -26.50 -5.36 14.47
C THR A 298 -25.68 -6.52 15.03
N ALA A 299 -24.64 -6.96 14.32
CA ALA A 299 -23.88 -8.14 14.68
C ALA A 299 -22.83 -7.81 15.76
N PRO A 300 -22.95 -8.30 17.00
CA PRO A 300 -21.85 -8.20 17.95
C PRO A 300 -20.68 -9.08 17.46
N GLY A 301 -19.47 -8.60 17.68
CA GLY A 301 -18.29 -9.45 17.65
C GLY A 301 -18.19 -10.28 18.93
N PHE A 302 -17.15 -11.07 19.06
CA PHE A 302 -16.84 -11.75 20.32
C PHE A 302 -15.37 -12.11 20.44
N ARG A 303 -14.92 -12.37 21.66
CA ARG A 303 -13.61 -12.95 21.94
C ARG A 303 -13.71 -14.20 22.81
N ALA A 304 -12.81 -15.14 22.61
CA ALA A 304 -12.73 -16.37 23.40
C ALA A 304 -11.27 -16.80 23.59
N LEU A 305 -11.01 -17.51 24.68
CA LEU A 305 -9.69 -18.08 24.99
C LEU A 305 -9.62 -19.56 24.62
N ARG A 306 -8.48 -20.00 24.07
CA ARG A 306 -8.09 -21.41 23.93
C ARG A 306 -6.67 -21.56 24.44
N GLY A 307 -6.51 -22.06 25.67
CA GLY A 307 -5.23 -22.00 26.36
C GLY A 307 -4.76 -20.55 26.50
N ASP A 308 -3.54 -20.27 26.07
CA ASP A 308 -2.96 -18.91 26.10
C ASP A 308 -3.36 -18.04 24.89
N SER A 309 -3.90 -18.67 23.84
CA SER A 309 -4.29 -18.00 22.60
C SER A 309 -5.68 -17.37 22.69
N VAL A 310 -5.87 -16.27 21.97
CA VAL A 310 -7.13 -15.53 21.88
C VAL A 310 -7.68 -15.62 20.47
N LEU A 311 -8.97 -15.96 20.37
CA LEU A 311 -9.78 -15.76 19.18
C LEU A 311 -10.59 -14.47 19.33
N VAL A 312 -10.55 -13.60 18.33
CA VAL A 312 -11.41 -12.41 18.20
C VAL A 312 -12.16 -12.53 16.88
N VAL A 313 -13.48 -12.34 16.89
CA VAL A 313 -14.32 -12.41 15.70
C VAL A 313 -15.04 -11.07 15.53
N LEU A 314 -14.92 -10.49 14.34
CA LEU A 314 -15.35 -9.13 14.01
C LEU A 314 -16.33 -9.11 12.82
N PRO A 315 -17.12 -8.04 12.69
CA PRO A 315 -18.00 -7.85 11.53
C PRO A 315 -17.25 -7.84 10.20
N GLY A 316 -17.95 -8.24 9.13
CA GLY A 316 -17.44 -8.23 7.76
C GLY A 316 -17.36 -6.84 7.12
N PRO A 317 -18.38 -5.96 7.23
CA PRO A 317 -18.33 -4.64 6.61
C PRO A 317 -17.13 -3.81 7.11
N PRO A 318 -16.27 -3.25 6.22
CA PRO A 318 -15.04 -2.56 6.65
C PRO A 318 -15.26 -1.34 7.54
N ALA A 319 -16.39 -0.64 7.39
CA ALA A 319 -16.75 0.48 8.25
C ALA A 319 -17.05 0.01 9.68
N GLU A 320 -17.79 -1.08 9.85
CA GLU A 320 -18.11 -1.66 11.16
C GLU A 320 -16.86 -2.27 11.81
N MET A 321 -16.11 -3.08 11.07
CA MET A 321 -14.87 -3.69 11.55
C MET A 321 -13.90 -2.66 12.12
N ARG A 322 -13.69 -1.53 11.42
CA ARG A 322 -12.79 -0.46 11.87
C ARG A 322 -13.23 0.15 13.19
N VAL A 323 -14.53 0.41 13.35
CA VAL A 323 -15.09 0.98 14.59
C VAL A 323 -14.92 -0.01 15.74
N VAL A 324 -15.35 -1.25 15.56
CA VAL A 324 -15.26 -2.29 16.60
C VAL A 324 -13.81 -2.57 16.99
N PHE A 325 -12.91 -2.66 16.02
CA PHE A 325 -11.48 -2.86 16.31
C PHE A 325 -10.90 -1.70 17.12
N HIS A 326 -11.17 -0.46 16.70
CA HIS A 326 -10.58 0.72 17.34
C HIS A 326 -11.12 0.97 18.75
N GLU A 327 -12.41 0.75 18.98
CA GLU A 327 -13.06 1.12 20.24
C GLU A 327 -13.05 0.01 21.28
N GLU A 328 -13.06 -1.25 20.85
CA GLU A 328 -13.21 -2.38 21.78
C GLU A 328 -11.97 -3.27 21.78
N VAL A 329 -11.44 -3.64 20.61
CA VAL A 329 -10.35 -4.63 20.51
C VAL A 329 -8.99 -4.03 20.87
N ALA A 330 -8.62 -2.92 20.24
CA ALA A 330 -7.31 -2.30 20.45
C ALA A 330 -7.11 -1.82 21.89
N PRO A 331 -8.08 -1.14 22.54
CA PRO A 331 -7.96 -0.76 23.95
C PRO A 331 -7.84 -1.98 24.86
N TRP A 332 -8.65 -3.02 24.63
CA TRP A 332 -8.57 -4.25 25.40
C TRP A 332 -7.20 -4.96 25.27
N LEU A 333 -6.63 -5.02 24.07
CA LEU A 333 -5.30 -5.60 23.86
C LEU A 333 -4.22 -4.84 24.64
N LEU A 334 -4.34 -3.51 24.75
CA LEU A 334 -3.42 -2.66 25.52
C LEU A 334 -3.62 -2.84 27.03
N GLU A 335 -4.85 -2.77 27.51
CA GLU A 335 -5.20 -2.90 28.93
C GLU A 335 -4.80 -4.26 29.51
N THR A 336 -4.89 -5.32 28.70
CA THR A 336 -4.48 -6.68 29.11
C THR A 336 -2.98 -6.93 28.98
N GLY A 337 -2.20 -5.95 28.50
CA GLY A 337 -0.76 -6.10 28.27
C GLY A 337 -0.41 -7.07 27.14
N ARG A 338 -1.38 -7.47 26.32
CA ARG A 338 -1.17 -8.34 25.14
C ARG A 338 -0.54 -7.58 23.99
N ALA A 339 -0.89 -6.30 23.83
CA ALA A 339 -0.25 -5.38 22.92
C ALA A 339 0.91 -4.64 23.60
N LEU A 340 2.02 -4.51 22.89
CA LEU A 340 3.17 -3.71 23.27
C LEU A 340 3.46 -2.76 22.11
N PRO A 341 2.91 -1.53 22.12
CA PRO A 341 3.06 -0.60 21.02
C PRO A 341 4.51 -0.45 20.57
N VAL A 342 4.72 -0.44 19.26
CA VAL A 342 6.08 -0.23 18.74
C VAL A 342 6.54 1.19 19.07
N PRO A 343 7.81 1.39 19.45
CA PRO A 343 8.34 2.71 19.82
C PRO A 343 8.36 3.71 18.66
N GLY A 344 8.20 3.22 17.43
CA GLY A 344 8.04 4.04 16.24
C GLY A 344 8.38 3.30 14.96
N GLU A 345 8.07 3.96 13.85
CA GLU A 345 8.46 3.58 12.50
C GLU A 345 9.25 4.73 11.87
N ARG A 346 10.21 4.40 11.00
CA ARG A 346 10.86 5.37 10.11
C ARG A 346 10.67 4.95 8.67
N ARG A 347 10.34 5.92 7.82
CA ARG A 347 10.12 5.70 6.39
C ARG A 347 11.12 6.51 5.60
N PHE A 348 11.63 5.90 4.54
CA PHE A 348 12.49 6.55 3.57
C PHE A 348 11.97 6.23 2.18
N HIS A 349 11.87 7.25 1.35
CA HIS A 349 11.52 7.11 -0.05
C HIS A 349 12.72 7.53 -0.89
N LEU A 350 13.20 6.57 -1.68
CA LEU A 350 14.40 6.67 -2.48
C LEU A 350 14.05 6.63 -3.95
N PHE A 351 14.77 7.39 -4.77
CA PHE A 351 14.62 7.36 -6.22
C PHE A 351 15.99 7.33 -6.91
N GLY A 352 16.10 6.62 -8.04
CA GLY A 352 17.33 6.51 -8.81
C GLY A 352 18.34 5.47 -8.28
N LEU A 353 17.95 4.67 -7.30
CA LEU A 353 18.74 3.55 -6.77
C LEU A 353 18.28 2.23 -7.40
N SER A 354 19.21 1.42 -7.91
CA SER A 354 18.88 0.08 -8.42
C SER A 354 18.68 -0.91 -7.27
N GLU A 355 17.83 -1.91 -7.49
CA GLU A 355 17.55 -2.94 -6.48
C GLU A 355 18.81 -3.73 -6.10
N SER A 356 19.69 -4.04 -7.06
CA SER A 356 20.94 -4.75 -6.79
C SER A 356 21.89 -3.93 -5.92
N LEU A 357 22.05 -2.63 -6.20
CA LEU A 357 22.89 -1.74 -5.39
C LEU A 357 22.29 -1.51 -4.00
N PHE A 358 20.96 -1.41 -3.90
CA PHE A 358 20.27 -1.36 -2.62
C PHE A 358 20.55 -2.63 -1.79
N ALA A 359 20.34 -3.81 -2.37
CA ALA A 359 20.57 -5.08 -1.68
C ALA A 359 22.02 -5.25 -1.21
N GLU A 360 22.99 -4.88 -2.04
CA GLU A 360 24.41 -4.90 -1.70
C GLU A 360 24.73 -3.97 -0.52
N ARG A 361 24.23 -2.72 -0.55
CA ARG A 361 24.50 -1.73 0.50
C ARG A 361 23.80 -2.03 1.81
N VAL A 362 22.59 -2.56 1.76
CA VAL A 362 21.81 -2.92 2.94
C VAL A 362 22.39 -4.17 3.62
N GLY A 363 22.88 -5.13 2.84
CA GLY A 363 23.52 -6.34 3.35
C GLY A 363 22.63 -7.08 4.37
N SER A 364 23.20 -7.41 5.53
CA SER A 364 22.51 -8.15 6.58
C SER A 364 21.36 -7.39 7.23
N TRP A 365 21.19 -6.08 7.01
CA TRP A 365 20.11 -5.30 7.63
C TRP A 365 18.69 -5.78 7.24
N MET A 366 18.55 -6.56 6.16
CA MET A 366 17.30 -7.21 5.74
C MET A 366 17.10 -8.60 6.34
N ASP A 367 18.03 -9.10 7.15
CA ASP A 367 17.91 -10.42 7.76
C ASP A 367 16.71 -10.49 8.70
N ARG A 368 16.02 -11.63 8.65
CA ARG A 368 14.80 -11.89 9.44
C ARG A 368 15.04 -12.03 10.92
N ASP A 369 16.26 -11.85 11.42
CA ASP A 369 16.59 -11.87 12.85
C ASP A 369 17.11 -10.51 13.33
N GLU A 370 17.27 -9.52 12.44
CA GLU A 370 17.69 -8.17 12.78
C GLU A 370 16.58 -7.34 13.45
N ASP A 371 17.01 -6.46 14.36
CA ASP A 371 16.19 -5.45 15.00
C ASP A 371 16.94 -4.10 15.01
N PRO A 372 16.43 -3.05 14.32
CA PRO A 372 15.10 -2.93 13.71
C PRO A 372 14.85 -3.81 12.48
N ARG A 373 13.60 -4.26 12.34
CA ARG A 373 13.09 -4.88 11.12
C ARG A 373 13.11 -3.89 9.96
N MET A 374 13.58 -4.34 8.81
CA MET A 374 13.53 -3.59 7.57
C MET A 374 12.55 -4.22 6.58
N GLY A 375 11.58 -3.43 6.12
CA GLY A 375 10.77 -3.75 4.96
C GLY A 375 11.13 -2.83 3.80
N CYS A 376 11.08 -3.34 2.56
CA CYS A 376 11.21 -2.52 1.37
C CYS A 376 10.13 -2.86 0.32
N SER A 377 9.76 -1.89 -0.49
CA SER A 377 8.84 -2.07 -1.61
C SER A 377 9.19 -1.11 -2.74
N VAL A 378 9.04 -1.55 -3.99
CA VAL A 378 9.27 -0.72 -5.17
C VAL A 378 7.96 -0.49 -5.89
N LYS A 379 7.62 0.78 -6.14
CA LYS A 379 6.44 1.15 -6.91
C LYS A 379 6.77 2.34 -7.80
N LYS A 380 6.55 2.19 -9.11
CA LYS A 380 6.78 3.27 -10.12
C LYS A 380 8.19 3.88 -10.02
N GLY A 381 9.21 3.05 -9.78
CA GLY A 381 10.61 3.47 -9.66
C GLY A 381 10.99 4.12 -8.32
N VAL A 382 10.06 4.22 -7.36
CA VAL A 382 10.34 4.68 -6.00
C VAL A 382 10.51 3.46 -5.10
N LEU A 383 11.68 3.36 -4.46
CA LEU A 383 11.96 2.38 -3.42
C LEU A 383 11.55 2.99 -2.07
N SER A 384 10.59 2.39 -1.39
CA SER A 384 10.15 2.79 -0.06
C SER A 384 10.66 1.80 0.96
N VAL A 385 11.40 2.30 1.95
CA VAL A 385 11.98 1.52 3.04
C VAL A 385 11.30 1.90 4.34
N VAL A 386 11.05 0.89 5.17
CA VAL A 386 10.43 1.02 6.48
C VAL A 386 11.33 0.36 7.50
N LEU A 387 11.74 1.10 8.53
CA LEU A 387 12.44 0.59 9.70
C LEU A 387 11.48 0.56 10.88
N ARG A 388 11.39 -0.59 11.56
CA ARG A 388 10.51 -0.78 12.72
C ARG A 388 11.25 -1.54 13.80
N ALA A 389 11.44 -0.92 14.96
CA ALA A 389 12.02 -1.59 16.11
C ALA A 389 11.01 -2.55 16.75
N LEU A 390 11.49 -3.71 17.17
CA LEU A 390 10.69 -4.64 17.95
C LEU A 390 10.43 -4.07 19.35
N PRO A 391 9.27 -4.33 19.97
CA PRO A 391 9.00 -3.85 21.33
C PRO A 391 9.97 -4.43 22.37
N GLY A 392 10.44 -3.59 23.29
CA GLY A 392 11.36 -3.95 24.37
C GLY A 392 12.18 -2.75 24.89
N GLU A 393 13.04 -3.00 25.87
CA GLU A 393 13.99 -1.99 26.37
C GLU A 393 15.01 -1.62 25.27
N GLY A 394 15.40 -0.35 25.18
CA GLY A 394 16.39 0.12 24.21
C GLY A 394 15.91 0.21 22.75
N SER A 395 14.61 0.01 22.50
CA SER A 395 14.07 -0.12 21.15
C SER A 395 14.08 1.19 20.37
N ALA A 396 13.86 2.32 21.04
CA ALA A 396 13.95 3.64 20.42
C ALA A 396 15.39 3.96 20.01
N GLU A 397 16.37 3.57 20.82
CA GLU A 397 17.80 3.75 20.58
C GLU A 397 18.29 2.88 19.41
N ARG A 398 17.84 1.62 19.34
CA ARG A 398 18.10 0.74 18.18
C ARG A 398 17.53 1.32 16.89
N LEU A 399 16.29 1.85 16.94
CA LEU A 399 15.68 2.52 15.79
C LEU A 399 16.49 3.75 15.35
N ALA A 400 16.80 4.65 16.29
CA ALA A 400 17.55 5.88 16.00
C ALA A 400 18.95 5.59 15.44
N ARG A 401 19.64 4.56 15.95
CA ARG A 401 20.93 4.12 15.42
C ARG A 401 20.81 3.65 13.97
N ARG A 402 19.89 2.72 13.67
CA ARG A 402 19.71 2.20 12.30
C ARG A 402 19.20 3.29 11.35
N GLU A 403 18.42 4.23 11.85
CA GLU A 403 18.01 5.42 11.11
C GLU A 403 19.22 6.25 10.66
N ALA A 404 20.14 6.56 11.59
CA ALA A 404 21.35 7.32 11.29
C ALA A 404 22.27 6.59 10.30
N GLU A 405 22.46 5.28 10.49
CA GLU A 405 23.21 4.41 9.57
C GLU A 405 22.58 4.43 8.16
N PHE A 406 21.26 4.29 8.07
CA PHE A 406 20.53 4.32 6.81
C PHE A 406 20.65 5.66 6.09
N ARG A 407 20.48 6.77 6.81
CA ARG A 407 20.68 8.12 6.25
C ARG A 407 22.09 8.29 5.71
N ALA A 408 23.11 7.87 6.46
CA ALA A 408 24.49 7.98 6.01
C ALA A 408 24.75 7.16 4.73
N ALA A 409 24.21 5.94 4.64
CA ALA A 409 24.40 5.06 3.50
C ALA A 409 23.64 5.48 2.24
N PHE A 410 22.48 6.15 2.39
CA PHE A 410 21.52 6.39 1.32
C PHE A 410 21.14 7.86 1.08
N ALA A 411 21.80 8.83 1.73
CA ALA A 411 21.47 10.27 1.65
C ALA A 411 21.33 10.84 0.23
N GLU A 412 22.03 10.26 -0.76
CA GLU A 412 21.95 10.74 -2.14
C GLU A 412 20.61 10.44 -2.82
N TRP A 413 19.97 9.32 -2.45
CA TRP A 413 18.76 8.84 -3.10
C TRP A 413 17.48 9.16 -2.32
N ILE A 414 17.59 9.41 -1.01
CA ILE A 414 16.44 9.79 -0.18
C ILE A 414 15.93 11.16 -0.64
N PHE A 415 14.67 11.21 -1.10
CA PHE A 415 14.01 12.45 -1.50
C PHE A 415 12.89 12.87 -0.54
N SER A 416 12.43 11.96 0.32
CA SER A 416 11.30 12.18 1.21
C SER A 416 11.23 11.09 2.27
N GLU A 417 10.69 11.46 3.43
CA GLU A 417 10.41 10.54 4.55
C GLU A 417 8.92 10.49 4.89
N GLU A 418 8.12 11.36 4.28
CA GLU A 418 6.68 11.47 4.56
C GLU A 418 5.85 10.86 3.45
N SER A 419 6.25 11.07 2.19
CA SER A 419 5.46 10.73 1.02
C SER A 419 6.32 10.08 -0.08
N PRO A 420 5.83 9.01 -0.73
CA PRO A 420 6.48 8.41 -1.89
C PRO A 420 6.27 9.22 -3.19
N ASP A 421 5.59 10.37 -3.14
CA ASP A 421 5.29 11.20 -4.31
C ASP A 421 6.36 12.27 -4.51
N LEU A 422 7.15 12.12 -5.58
CA LEU A 422 8.19 13.08 -5.96
C LEU A 422 7.63 14.47 -6.27
N GLU A 423 6.44 14.52 -6.89
CA GLU A 423 5.75 15.77 -7.15
C GLU A 423 5.46 16.55 -5.87
N ARG A 424 5.08 15.87 -4.78
CA ARG A 424 4.82 16.52 -3.49
C ARG A 424 6.10 17.03 -2.85
N ALA A 425 7.19 16.24 -2.91
CA ALA A 425 8.49 16.65 -2.37
C ALA A 425 9.02 17.92 -3.08
N LEU A 426 9.05 17.93 -4.41
CA LEU A 426 9.46 19.11 -5.18
C LEU A 426 8.49 20.28 -4.99
N GLY A 427 7.19 20.04 -5.11
CA GLY A 427 6.16 21.08 -5.01
C GLY A 427 6.19 21.81 -3.68
N ARG A 428 6.29 21.09 -2.56
CA ARG A 428 6.45 21.69 -1.22
C ARG A 428 7.73 22.53 -1.13
N ALA A 429 8.87 21.97 -1.55
CA ALA A 429 10.14 22.68 -1.50
C ALA A 429 10.13 23.99 -2.31
N LEU A 430 9.43 24.01 -3.45
CA LEU A 430 9.26 25.21 -4.27
C LEU A 430 8.37 26.25 -3.58
N ILE A 431 7.20 25.84 -3.08
CA ILE A 431 6.22 26.72 -2.42
C ILE A 431 6.83 27.34 -1.16
N GLU A 432 7.41 26.52 -0.29
CA GLU A 432 8.00 26.97 0.98
C GLU A 432 9.15 27.96 0.78
N ARG A 433 9.90 27.82 -0.32
CA ARG A 433 11.03 28.71 -0.66
C ARG A 433 10.65 29.85 -1.59
N GLY A 434 9.41 29.92 -2.06
CA GLY A 434 8.97 30.89 -3.07
C GLY A 434 9.76 30.82 -4.39
N ILE A 435 10.26 29.64 -4.76
CA ILE A 435 11.04 29.45 -5.98
C ILE A 435 10.10 29.05 -7.11
N THR A 436 10.06 29.85 -8.18
CA THR A 436 9.26 29.54 -9.37
C THR A 436 9.92 28.47 -10.25
N VAL A 437 9.09 27.63 -10.89
CA VAL A 437 9.53 26.55 -11.79
C VAL A 437 8.79 26.60 -13.12
N SER A 438 9.46 26.32 -14.24
CA SER A 438 8.83 26.06 -15.54
C SER A 438 9.32 24.76 -16.15
N LEU A 439 8.62 24.25 -17.17
CA LEU A 439 8.90 22.95 -17.77
C LEU A 439 9.06 23.02 -19.30
N ALA A 440 9.95 22.19 -19.85
CA ALA A 440 10.08 21.93 -21.28
C ALA A 440 10.05 20.41 -21.55
N GLU A 441 8.94 19.90 -22.09
CA GLU A 441 8.71 18.47 -22.22
C GLU A 441 8.70 18.01 -23.67
N SER A 442 9.51 17.00 -24.01
CA SER A 442 9.43 16.28 -25.29
C SER A 442 8.84 14.89 -25.05
N CYS A 443 9.66 13.87 -24.77
CA CYS A 443 9.19 12.48 -24.74
C CYS A 443 8.15 12.17 -23.65
N THR A 444 8.08 12.97 -22.58
CA THR A 444 7.06 12.84 -21.52
C THR A 444 5.68 13.34 -21.96
N GLY A 445 5.62 14.31 -22.88
CA GLY A 445 4.37 14.80 -23.48
C GLY A 445 3.43 15.48 -22.48
N GLY A 446 3.95 16.28 -21.55
CA GLY A 446 3.15 17.00 -20.54
C GLY A 446 2.96 16.24 -19.23
N LEU A 447 3.59 15.06 -19.07
CA LEU A 447 3.44 14.24 -17.88
C LEU A 447 4.12 14.85 -16.64
N VAL A 448 5.23 15.58 -16.81
CA VAL A 448 5.88 16.28 -15.68
C VAL A 448 4.95 17.36 -15.15
N ALA A 449 4.37 18.18 -16.04
CA ALA A 449 3.39 19.18 -15.68
C ALA A 449 2.17 18.54 -15.01
N SER A 450 1.62 17.48 -15.59
CA SER A 450 0.48 16.76 -15.03
C SER A 450 0.73 16.26 -13.60
N LEU A 451 1.91 15.70 -13.32
CA LEU A 451 2.28 15.26 -11.98
C LEU A 451 2.41 16.46 -11.02
N LEU A 452 3.11 17.51 -11.42
CA LEU A 452 3.36 18.68 -10.59
C LEU A 452 2.05 19.42 -10.23
N THR A 453 1.10 19.50 -11.16
CA THR A 453 -0.23 20.12 -10.95
C THR A 453 -1.14 19.36 -9.97
N ARG A 454 -0.77 18.16 -9.52
CA ARG A 454 -1.50 17.43 -8.47
C ARG A 454 -1.25 17.99 -7.08
N VAL A 455 -0.22 18.82 -6.92
CA VAL A 455 0.13 19.42 -5.63
C VAL A 455 -0.75 20.65 -5.38
N PRO A 456 -1.55 20.67 -4.30
CA PRO A 456 -2.31 21.86 -3.94
C PRO A 456 -1.40 23.07 -3.73
N GLY A 457 -1.79 24.25 -4.24
CA GLY A 457 -1.04 25.50 -4.10
C GLY A 457 0.10 25.70 -5.11
N ILE A 458 0.39 24.72 -5.97
CA ILE A 458 1.51 24.78 -6.92
C ILE A 458 1.42 25.94 -7.93
N SER A 459 0.22 26.45 -8.20
CA SER A 459 0.00 27.62 -9.06
C SER A 459 0.71 28.88 -8.56
N ALA A 460 1.07 28.96 -7.28
CA ALA A 460 1.86 30.06 -6.73
C ALA A 460 3.29 30.13 -7.30
N VAL A 461 3.83 28.99 -7.78
CA VAL A 461 5.22 28.85 -8.22
C VAL A 461 5.37 28.25 -9.62
N PHE A 462 4.32 27.67 -10.20
CA PHE A 462 4.35 27.05 -11.53
C PHE A 462 3.48 27.83 -12.53
N PRO A 463 4.04 28.81 -13.28
CA PRO A 463 3.31 29.56 -14.30
C PRO A 463 2.98 28.74 -15.57
N GLY A 464 3.70 27.66 -15.84
CA GLY A 464 3.44 26.79 -16.99
C GLY A 464 4.68 26.13 -17.59
N GLY A 465 4.50 25.54 -18.77
CA GLY A 465 5.56 24.87 -19.53
C GLY A 465 5.23 24.73 -21.01
N VAL A 466 6.20 24.25 -21.78
CA VAL A 466 6.07 23.98 -23.22
C VAL A 466 6.21 22.48 -23.47
N VAL A 467 5.27 21.90 -24.22
CA VAL A 467 5.45 20.56 -24.79
C VAL A 467 6.11 20.70 -26.17
N SER A 468 7.43 20.66 -26.21
CA SER A 468 8.26 20.86 -27.42
C SER A 468 8.55 19.56 -28.16
N TYR A 469 7.48 18.86 -28.56
CA TYR A 469 7.56 17.50 -29.12
C TYR A 469 8.27 17.46 -30.49
N ALA A 470 8.14 18.51 -31.29
CA ALA A 470 8.85 18.68 -32.57
C ALA A 470 10.04 19.64 -32.43
N ASP A 471 11.06 19.47 -33.27
CA ASP A 471 12.28 20.29 -33.23
C ASP A 471 12.02 21.75 -33.60
N ALA A 472 11.05 22.01 -34.48
CA ALA A 472 10.57 23.37 -34.73
C ALA A 472 10.07 24.03 -33.44
N VAL A 473 9.29 23.32 -32.62
CA VAL A 473 8.79 23.86 -31.33
C VAL A 473 9.93 24.10 -30.34
N LYS A 474 10.97 23.25 -30.31
CA LYS A 474 12.17 23.49 -29.49
C LYS A 474 12.86 24.80 -29.88
N ARG A 475 12.98 25.07 -31.18
CA ARG A 475 13.58 26.31 -31.68
C ARG A 475 12.69 27.52 -31.43
N ASP A 476 11.43 27.44 -31.85
CA ASP A 476 10.55 28.60 -31.96
C ASP A 476 10.01 29.02 -30.57
N GLU A 477 9.72 28.07 -29.68
CA GLU A 477 9.15 28.39 -28.35
C GLU A 477 10.19 28.47 -27.22
N LEU A 478 11.32 27.76 -27.35
CA LEU A 478 12.37 27.69 -26.31
C LEU A 478 13.70 28.33 -26.75
N GLY A 479 13.85 28.71 -28.03
CA GLY A 479 15.09 29.30 -28.53
C GLY A 479 16.26 28.33 -28.57
N VAL A 480 16.01 27.03 -28.76
CA VAL A 480 17.10 26.04 -28.95
C VAL A 480 17.77 26.31 -30.31
N PRO A 481 19.11 26.52 -30.36
CA PRO A 481 19.81 26.80 -31.62
C PRO A 481 19.67 25.66 -32.63
N ALA A 482 19.47 26.01 -33.90
CA ALA A 482 19.35 25.02 -34.98
C ALA A 482 20.64 24.18 -35.13
N ASP A 483 21.79 24.82 -34.99
CA ASP A 483 23.12 24.22 -35.13
C ASP A 483 23.35 23.13 -34.07
N LEU A 484 22.78 23.33 -32.86
CA LEU A 484 22.88 22.39 -31.74
C LEU A 484 22.02 21.14 -32.01
N LEU A 485 20.81 21.32 -32.55
CA LEU A 485 19.95 20.22 -32.99
C LEU A 485 20.58 19.43 -34.15
N ALA A 486 21.22 20.13 -35.11
CA ALA A 486 21.90 19.50 -36.24
C ALA A 486 23.13 18.69 -35.81
N THR A 487 23.91 19.21 -34.85
CA THR A 487 25.18 18.61 -34.42
C THR A 487 24.97 17.46 -33.43
N HIS A 488 24.11 17.65 -32.42
CA HIS A 488 23.97 16.68 -31.31
C HIS A 488 22.68 15.84 -31.41
N GLY A 489 21.72 16.25 -32.24
CA GLY A 489 20.38 15.66 -32.33
C GLY A 489 19.50 16.04 -31.13
N ALA A 490 18.17 15.93 -31.31
CA ALA A 490 17.19 16.33 -30.28
C ALA A 490 17.32 15.61 -28.91
N VAL A 491 17.98 14.45 -28.88
CA VAL A 491 18.23 13.65 -27.68
C VAL A 491 19.70 13.75 -27.32
N SER A 492 20.05 14.83 -26.59
CA SER A 492 21.39 15.11 -26.08
C SER A 492 21.32 15.98 -24.82
N GLY A 493 22.41 16.03 -24.05
CA GLY A 493 22.50 16.87 -22.85
C GLY A 493 22.44 18.36 -23.19
N GLU A 494 23.11 18.77 -24.27
CA GLU A 494 23.17 20.15 -24.75
C GLU A 494 21.77 20.65 -25.15
N VAL A 495 20.97 19.81 -25.83
CA VAL A 495 19.58 20.17 -26.17
C VAL A 495 18.74 20.28 -24.91
N ALA A 496 18.91 19.35 -23.96
CA ALA A 496 18.18 19.41 -22.70
C ALA A 496 18.50 20.69 -21.91
N GLU A 497 19.77 21.09 -21.81
CA GLU A 497 20.19 22.34 -21.17
C GLU A 497 19.61 23.57 -21.88
N ALA A 498 19.69 23.62 -23.20
CA ALA A 498 19.12 24.71 -24.00
C ALA A 498 17.61 24.81 -23.82
N MET A 499 16.90 23.68 -23.79
CA MET A 499 15.46 23.62 -23.51
C MET A 499 15.11 24.16 -22.11
N ALA A 500 15.89 23.80 -21.09
CA ALA A 500 15.66 24.27 -19.72
C ALA A 500 15.90 25.79 -19.61
N LEU A 501 16.98 26.31 -20.17
CA LEU A 501 17.24 27.76 -20.23
C LEU A 501 16.16 28.51 -21.01
N GLY A 502 15.69 27.93 -22.11
CA GLY A 502 14.58 28.45 -22.90
C GLY A 502 13.30 28.61 -22.10
N ALA A 503 12.90 27.57 -21.36
CA ALA A 503 11.73 27.61 -20.49
C ALA A 503 11.89 28.65 -19.37
N ALA A 504 13.05 28.68 -18.70
CA ALA A 504 13.35 29.66 -17.66
C ALA A 504 13.18 31.10 -18.17
N ARG A 505 13.77 31.43 -19.33
CA ARG A 505 13.63 32.76 -19.95
C ARG A 505 12.20 33.08 -20.33
N ARG A 506 11.50 32.14 -20.98
CA ARG A 506 10.13 32.34 -21.47
C ARG A 506 9.15 32.66 -20.35
N PHE A 507 9.23 31.92 -19.24
CA PHE A 507 8.28 32.05 -18.13
C PHE A 507 8.80 32.91 -16.98
N GLY A 508 10.03 33.46 -17.08
CA GLY A 508 10.64 34.24 -16.01
C GLY A 508 10.84 33.44 -14.72
N THR A 509 11.11 32.14 -14.82
CA THR A 509 11.23 31.27 -13.64
C THR A 509 12.66 31.07 -13.21
N ARG A 510 12.85 30.87 -11.90
CA ARG A 510 14.18 30.64 -11.32
C ARG A 510 14.68 29.24 -11.60
N LEU A 511 13.82 28.24 -11.42
CA LEU A 511 14.06 26.86 -11.82
C LEU A 511 13.39 26.59 -13.17
N ALA A 512 14.01 25.80 -14.01
CA ALA A 512 13.35 25.15 -15.14
C ALA A 512 13.86 23.72 -15.30
N ILE A 513 12.99 22.82 -15.71
CA ILE A 513 13.31 21.40 -15.93
C ILE A 513 12.90 21.03 -17.35
N SER A 514 13.78 20.34 -18.06
CA SER A 514 13.52 19.87 -19.42
C SER A 514 13.68 18.35 -19.53
N VAL A 515 12.96 17.74 -20.47
CA VAL A 515 13.07 16.31 -20.74
C VAL A 515 13.05 16.05 -22.24
N THR A 516 14.10 15.39 -22.75
CA THR A 516 14.18 14.89 -24.12
C THR A 516 14.72 13.46 -24.14
N GLY A 517 14.20 12.59 -24.99
CA GLY A 517 14.55 11.17 -24.93
C GLY A 517 13.77 10.29 -25.90
N ILE A 518 14.09 8.99 -25.88
CA ILE A 518 13.53 7.99 -26.78
C ILE A 518 12.68 7.03 -25.95
N ALA A 519 11.36 7.23 -25.95
CA ALA A 519 10.44 6.40 -25.17
C ALA A 519 10.05 5.08 -25.85
N GLY A 520 10.39 4.88 -27.13
CA GLY A 520 10.06 3.65 -27.87
C GLY A 520 8.58 3.56 -28.32
N PRO A 521 8.18 2.44 -28.94
CA PRO A 521 9.02 1.28 -29.22
C PRO A 521 10.08 1.54 -30.30
N ASP A 522 9.83 2.51 -31.19
CA ASP A 522 10.75 2.90 -32.27
C ASP A 522 11.61 4.13 -31.92
N GLY A 523 12.51 4.51 -32.84
CA GLY A 523 13.33 5.71 -32.74
C GLY A 523 14.65 5.54 -31.99
N GLY A 524 14.96 4.33 -31.53
CA GLY A 524 16.25 3.98 -30.97
C GLY A 524 17.28 3.57 -32.03
N SER A 525 18.56 3.74 -31.69
CA SER A 525 19.72 3.20 -32.41
C SER A 525 20.66 2.50 -31.45
N THR A 526 21.72 1.85 -31.95
CA THR A 526 22.77 1.24 -31.11
C THR A 526 23.43 2.26 -30.17
N GLU A 527 23.64 3.50 -30.65
CA GLU A 527 24.25 4.58 -29.88
C GLU A 527 23.25 5.27 -28.95
N LYS A 528 22.02 5.47 -29.43
CA LYS A 528 20.92 6.12 -28.73
C LYS A 528 19.74 5.16 -28.58
N PRO A 529 19.81 4.17 -27.67
CA PRO A 529 18.78 3.15 -27.57
C PRO A 529 17.46 3.70 -27.01
N VAL A 530 16.38 2.96 -27.23
CA VAL A 530 15.12 3.17 -26.50
C VAL A 530 15.39 3.12 -24.99
N GLY A 531 14.85 4.08 -24.26
CA GLY A 531 15.11 4.28 -22.82
C GLY A 531 16.20 5.32 -22.53
N LEU A 532 16.93 5.81 -23.54
CA LEU A 532 17.84 6.96 -23.37
C LEU A 532 17.05 8.26 -23.19
N VAL A 533 17.30 8.96 -22.10
CA VAL A 533 16.63 10.21 -21.74
C VAL A 533 17.65 11.17 -21.14
N TRP A 534 17.61 12.41 -21.61
CA TRP A 534 18.33 13.54 -21.04
C TRP A 534 17.37 14.45 -20.30
N ILE A 535 17.75 14.80 -19.07
CA ILE A 535 17.01 15.71 -18.21
C ILE A 535 17.89 16.93 -18.01
N GLY A 536 17.40 18.09 -18.43
CA GLY A 536 18.07 19.37 -18.18
C GLY A 536 17.46 20.06 -16.98
N SER A 537 18.28 20.77 -16.21
CA SER A 537 17.81 21.67 -15.17
C SER A 537 18.55 23.00 -15.25
N ALA A 538 17.82 24.10 -15.20
CA ALA A 538 18.38 25.44 -15.11
C ALA A 538 17.95 26.08 -13.79
N LEU A 539 18.90 26.59 -13.01
CA LEU A 539 18.62 27.33 -11.78
C LEU A 539 19.39 28.64 -11.80
N ASP A 540 18.67 29.76 -11.69
CA ASP A 540 19.21 31.13 -11.73
C ASP A 540 20.18 31.33 -12.92
N GLY A 541 19.76 30.87 -14.10
CA GLY A 541 20.51 31.00 -15.36
C GLY A 541 21.63 29.98 -15.59
N LYS A 542 21.93 29.09 -14.63
CA LYS A 542 22.94 28.04 -14.78
C LYS A 542 22.30 26.69 -15.09
N ALA A 543 22.61 26.16 -16.27
CA ALA A 543 22.11 24.86 -16.73
C ALA A 543 23.07 23.71 -16.42
N GLU A 544 22.50 22.52 -16.23
CA GLU A 544 23.19 21.23 -16.28
C GLU A 544 22.23 20.16 -16.78
N SER A 545 22.78 19.06 -17.29
CA SER A 545 22.00 17.90 -17.72
C SER A 545 22.44 16.61 -17.04
N THR A 546 21.55 15.63 -17.04
CA THR A 546 21.83 14.27 -16.57
C THR A 546 21.28 13.26 -17.57
N GLU A 547 22.14 12.31 -17.95
CA GLU A 547 21.74 11.16 -18.77
C GLU A 547 21.08 10.09 -17.89
N ARG A 548 19.98 9.51 -18.37
CA ARG A 548 19.33 8.33 -17.80
C ARG A 548 19.14 7.29 -18.89
N ARG A 549 19.48 6.04 -18.57
CA ARG A 549 19.22 4.86 -19.41
C ARG A 549 18.26 3.94 -18.68
N PHE A 550 17.00 3.98 -19.06
CA PHE A 550 16.00 3.07 -18.52
C PHE A 550 16.03 1.74 -19.27
N PRO A 551 15.82 0.61 -18.59
CA PRO A 551 15.66 -0.67 -19.27
C PRO A 551 14.56 -0.60 -20.33
N PRO A 552 14.70 -1.33 -21.45
CA PRO A 552 13.65 -1.41 -22.45
C PRO A 552 12.37 -1.92 -21.80
N GLY A 553 11.25 -1.30 -22.18
CA GLY A 553 9.94 -1.61 -21.62
C GLY A 553 8.86 -0.87 -22.38
N GLU A 554 7.64 -0.95 -21.88
CA GLU A 554 6.52 -0.26 -22.52
C GLU A 554 6.76 1.26 -22.57
N ARG A 555 6.33 1.89 -23.67
CA ARG A 555 6.51 3.33 -23.89
C ARG A 555 6.07 4.19 -22.71
N ASN A 556 4.89 3.90 -22.15
CA ASN A 556 4.35 4.67 -21.03
C ASN A 556 5.11 4.46 -19.72
N TRP A 557 5.75 3.30 -19.54
CA TRP A 557 6.63 3.06 -18.41
C TRP A 557 7.87 3.97 -18.46
N ILE A 558 8.55 4.04 -19.62
CA ILE A 558 9.70 4.92 -19.83
C ILE A 558 9.30 6.39 -19.63
N ARG A 559 8.17 6.82 -20.19
CA ARG A 559 7.63 8.18 -19.98
C ARG A 559 7.42 8.50 -18.50
N THR A 560 6.84 7.56 -17.75
CA THR A 560 6.56 7.73 -16.32
C THR A 560 7.85 7.83 -15.50
N LEU A 561 8.84 6.97 -15.76
CA LEU A 561 10.14 7.04 -15.10
C LEU A 561 10.89 8.33 -15.45
N SER A 562 10.84 8.76 -16.72
CA SER A 562 11.44 10.01 -17.19
C SER A 562 10.86 11.22 -16.46
N ALA A 563 9.53 11.27 -16.33
CA ALA A 563 8.87 12.37 -15.65
C ALA A 563 9.23 12.43 -14.15
N ARG A 564 9.28 11.27 -13.49
CA ARG A 564 9.69 11.17 -12.09
C ARG A 564 11.16 11.55 -11.90
N ALA A 565 12.04 11.08 -12.77
CA ALA A 565 13.45 11.43 -12.75
C ALA A 565 13.67 12.95 -12.94
N ALA A 566 12.85 13.60 -13.78
CA ALA A 566 12.88 15.04 -13.95
C ALA A 566 12.51 15.80 -12.67
N LEU A 567 11.44 15.36 -11.97
CA LEU A 567 11.06 15.93 -10.67
C LEU A 567 12.15 15.72 -9.61
N PHE A 568 12.74 14.54 -9.57
CA PHE A 568 13.84 14.23 -8.65
C PHE A 568 15.08 15.10 -8.92
N GLU A 569 15.47 15.28 -10.18
CA GLU A 569 16.60 16.14 -10.52
C GLU A 569 16.32 17.62 -10.18
N GLY A 570 15.10 18.09 -10.42
CA GLY A 570 14.67 19.41 -9.98
C GLY A 570 14.81 19.62 -8.48
N LEU A 571 14.39 18.64 -7.67
CA LEU A 571 14.54 18.69 -6.21
C LEU A 571 16.01 18.70 -5.79
N ARG A 572 16.82 17.80 -6.36
CA ARG A 572 18.27 17.73 -6.10
C ARG A 572 18.98 19.04 -6.45
N ARG A 573 18.60 19.69 -7.55
CA ARG A 573 19.12 21.00 -7.95
C ARG A 573 18.86 22.06 -6.87
N LEU A 574 17.67 22.08 -6.29
CA LEU A 574 17.31 23.01 -5.19
C LEU A 574 18.07 22.71 -3.90
N GLU A 575 18.28 21.44 -3.57
CA GLU A 575 19.00 21.02 -2.36
C GLU A 575 20.50 21.32 -2.43
N ARG A 576 21.15 21.08 -3.57
CA ARG A 576 22.57 21.40 -3.79
C ARG A 576 22.84 22.89 -3.56
N ARG A 577 21.96 23.75 -4.04
CA ARG A 577 22.07 25.20 -3.83
C ARG A 577 21.97 25.60 -2.36
N ALA A 578 21.01 25.04 -1.63
CA ALA A 578 20.83 25.35 -0.21
C ALA A 578 22.06 25.01 0.65
N LYS A 579 22.90 24.07 0.20
CA LYS A 579 24.18 23.75 0.83
C LYS A 579 25.30 24.74 0.50
N THR A 580 25.20 25.44 -0.63
CA THR A 580 26.23 26.39 -1.11
C THR A 580 25.97 27.85 -0.73
N GLU A 581 24.73 28.22 -0.39
CA GLU A 581 24.37 29.56 0.12
C GLU A 581 23.94 29.45 1.59
N PRO A 582 24.62 30.08 2.56
CA PRO A 582 24.11 30.20 3.93
C PRO A 582 22.76 30.93 3.90
N SER A 583 21.79 30.45 4.67
CA SER A 583 20.46 31.07 4.77
C SER A 583 20.61 32.57 5.10
N SER A 584 20.23 33.44 4.17
CA SER A 584 20.00 34.84 4.52
C SER A 584 18.77 34.90 5.43
N PRO A 585 18.80 35.68 6.53
CA PRO A 585 17.65 35.78 7.42
C PRO A 585 16.45 36.34 6.65
N PRO A 586 15.22 35.98 7.07
CA PRO A 586 14.01 36.50 6.42
C PRO A 586 13.99 38.03 6.48
N PRO A 587 13.46 38.71 5.44
CA PRO A 587 13.30 40.16 5.49
C PRO A 587 12.38 40.54 6.66
N HIS A 588 12.83 41.51 7.45
CA HIS A 588 12.14 42.05 8.63
C HIS A 588 10.78 42.65 8.33
#